data_AF-A0A0H2M6M7-F1
#
_entry.id   AF-A0A0H2M6M7-F1
#
_cell.length_a   1.000
_cell.length_b   1.000
_cell.length_c   1.000
_cell.angle_alpha   90.00
_cell.angle_beta   90.00
_cell.angle_gamma   90.00
#
_symmetry.space_group_name_H-M   'P 1'
#
loop_
_entity.id
_entity.type
_entity.pdbx_description
1 polymer ?
#
loop_
_entity_poly.entity_id
_entity_poly.type
_entity_poly.pdbx_seq_one_letter_code
_entity_poly.pdbx_strand_id
1 'polypeptide(L)'
;MADRRVAQTWIDDVRVSTVFLGLDHNAFPGRDPALFETTVFVESEPTSVRRYFIWEEAEAGHSLTVAEIGREMDEAQTGAEVALGALMKRWAAA
;
A
#
# COMPACT_ATOMS: atom_id res chain seq x y z
N MET A 1 1.59 19.54 -14.51
CA MET A 1 1.15 18.42 -13.66
C MET A 1 2.24 18.20 -12.65
N ALA A 2 1.96 18.29 -11.35
CA ALA A 2 2.96 17.94 -10.34
C ALA A 2 3.08 16.40 -10.31
N ASP A 3 4.30 15.87 -10.35
CA ASP A 3 4.52 14.45 -10.10
C ASP A 3 4.30 14.18 -8.60
N ARG A 4 3.28 13.38 -8.30
CA ARG A 4 2.88 13.05 -6.92
C ARG A 4 3.22 11.61 -6.56
N ARG A 5 3.85 10.87 -7.48
CA ARG A 5 4.11 9.46 -7.29
C ARG A 5 5.41 9.28 -6.52
N VAL A 6 5.30 8.65 -5.35
CA VAL A 6 6.47 8.21 -4.58
C VAL A 6 7.01 6.92 -5.17
N ALA A 7 6.13 5.93 -5.38
CA ALA A 7 6.51 4.63 -5.94
C ALA A 7 5.32 3.94 -6.62
N GLN A 8 5.63 3.02 -7.52
CA GLN A 8 4.64 2.10 -8.10
C GLN A 8 5.31 0.78 -8.44
N THR A 9 4.69 -0.31 -8.02
CA THR A 9 5.14 -1.68 -8.30
C THR A 9 3.96 -2.51 -8.76
N TRP A 10 4.19 -3.37 -9.76
CA TRP A 10 3.26 -4.41 -10.18
C TRP A 10 3.80 -5.77 -9.73
N ILE A 11 2.92 -6.59 -9.18
CA ILE A 11 3.19 -7.98 -8.82
C ILE A 11 2.04 -8.78 -9.44
N ASP A 12 2.32 -9.46 -10.55
CA ASP A 12 1.30 -10.09 -11.37
C ASP A 12 0.20 -9.08 -11.79
N ASP A 13 -1.04 -9.31 -11.38
CA ASP A 13 -2.22 -8.47 -11.60
C ASP A 13 -2.47 -7.44 -10.49
N VAL A 14 -1.69 -7.49 -9.40
CA VAL A 14 -1.78 -6.57 -8.27
C VAL A 14 -0.89 -5.36 -8.47
N ARG A 15 -1.46 -4.16 -8.30
CA ARG A 15 -0.72 -2.89 -8.35
C ARG A 15 -0.60 -2.28 -6.97
N VAL A 16 0.62 -1.97 -6.53
CA VAL A 16 0.91 -1.18 -5.33
C VAL A 16 1.33 0.22 -5.78
N SER A 17 0.62 1.26 -5.35
CA SER A 17 0.91 2.65 -5.72
C SER A 17 0.99 3.53 -4.49
N THR A 18 2.10 4.26 -4.36
CA THR A 18 2.32 5.20 -3.26
C THR A 18 2.39 6.62 -3.78
N VAL A 19 1.62 7.52 -3.17
CA VAL A 19 1.47 8.91 -3.63
C VAL A 19 1.52 9.91 -2.50
N PHE A 20 1.94 11.14 -2.83
CA PHE A 20 1.83 12.32 -1.98
C PHE A 20 0.48 13.02 -2.21
N LEU A 21 -0.35 13.08 -1.17
CA LEU A 21 -1.71 13.64 -1.20
C LEU A 21 -1.72 15.17 -1.24
N GLY A 22 -0.63 15.82 -0.78
CA GLY A 22 -0.44 17.27 -0.71
C GLY A 22 -1.56 18.06 -0.05
N LEU A 23 -2.39 17.37 0.72
CA LEU A 23 -3.29 17.88 1.73
C LEU A 23 -3.30 16.84 2.86
N ASP A 24 -3.56 17.31 4.08
CA ASP A 24 -3.73 16.41 5.21
C ASP A 24 -5.06 15.68 5.11
N HIS A 25 -5.01 14.36 4.90
CA HIS A 25 -6.19 13.50 4.81
C HIS A 25 -6.60 12.93 6.18
N ASN A 26 -6.00 13.42 7.28
CA ASN A 26 -6.43 13.11 8.63
C ASN A 26 -7.56 14.05 9.06
N ALA A 27 -8.71 13.47 9.39
CA ALA A 27 -9.88 14.25 9.84
C ALA A 27 -9.86 14.57 11.35
N PHE A 28 -8.91 14.01 12.10
CA PHE A 28 -8.87 14.13 13.56
C PHE A 28 -7.85 15.19 14.01
N PRO A 29 -8.28 16.25 14.71
CA PRO A 29 -7.36 17.28 15.19
C PRO A 29 -6.35 16.73 16.20
N GLY A 30 -5.11 17.20 16.12
CA GLY A 30 -4.03 16.83 17.04
C GLY A 30 -3.40 15.46 16.78
N ARG A 31 -3.71 14.81 15.66
CA ARG A 31 -3.02 13.61 15.17
C ARG A 31 -1.99 14.01 14.11
N ASP A 32 -1.02 13.12 13.88
CA ASP A 32 -0.06 13.31 12.80
C ASP A 32 -0.78 13.40 11.45
N PRO A 33 -0.37 14.33 10.57
CA PRO A 33 -0.95 14.47 9.24
C PRO A 33 -0.85 13.20 8.41
N ALA A 34 -1.86 12.92 7.60
CA ALA A 34 -1.84 11.84 6.63
C ALA A 34 -1.54 12.43 5.24
N LEU A 35 -0.25 12.57 4.91
CA LEU A 35 0.22 13.25 3.71
C LEU A 35 0.55 12.30 2.56
N PHE A 36 0.72 11.02 2.86
CA PHE A 36 1.02 9.98 1.89
C PHE A 36 0.07 8.82 2.04
N GLU A 37 -0.12 8.07 0.96
CA GLU A 37 -0.80 6.79 1.02
C GLU A 37 -0.18 5.75 0.09
N THR A 38 -0.13 4.51 0.55
CA THR A 38 0.11 3.31 -0.26
C THR A 38 -1.22 2.62 -0.45
N THR A 39 -1.66 2.50 -1.70
CA THR A 39 -2.90 1.82 -2.08
C THR A 39 -2.57 0.59 -2.92
N VAL A 40 -3.15 -0.55 -2.54
CA VAL A 40 -3.09 -1.79 -3.29
C VAL A 40 -4.36 -1.92 -4.11
N PHE A 41 -4.21 -2.22 -5.40
CA PHE A 41 -5.31 -2.38 -6.36
C PHE A 41 -5.31 -3.79 -6.95
N VAL A 42 -6.50 -4.37 -7.05
CA VAL A 42 -6.81 -5.61 -7.79
C VAL A 42 -7.83 -5.25 -8.85
N GLU A 43 -7.61 -5.61 -10.12
CA GLU A 43 -8.48 -5.22 -11.24
C GLU A 43 -8.79 -3.70 -11.31
N SER A 44 -7.85 -2.86 -10.87
CA SER A 44 -7.99 -1.40 -10.71
C SER A 44 -8.88 -0.92 -9.55
N GLU A 45 -9.49 -1.83 -8.79
CA GLU A 45 -10.26 -1.51 -7.59
C GLU A 45 -9.35 -1.41 -6.35
N PRO A 46 -9.47 -0.36 -5.52
CA PRO A 46 -8.66 -0.21 -4.32
C PRO A 46 -9.09 -1.21 -3.24
N THR A 47 -8.16 -2.05 -2.80
CA THR A 47 -8.43 -3.16 -1.86
C THR A 47 -7.87 -2.90 -0.46
N SER A 48 -6.77 -2.14 -0.36
CA SER A 48 -6.14 -1.76 0.91
C SER A 48 -5.48 -0.40 0.81
N VAL A 49 -5.55 0.40 1.88
CA VAL A 49 -4.93 1.73 1.98
C VAL A 49 -4.19 1.84 3.30
N ARG A 50 -2.92 2.24 3.26
CA ARG A 50 -2.13 2.65 4.43
C ARG A 50 -1.67 4.09 4.24
N ARG A 51 -1.69 4.89 5.31
CA ARG A 51 -1.34 6.31 5.26
C ARG A 51 -0.12 6.60 6.14
N TYR A 52 0.66 7.59 5.73
CA TYR A 52 1.92 7.96 6.37
C TYR A 52 2.05 9.47 6.49
N PHE A 53 2.86 9.91 7.46
CA PHE A 53 3.09 11.34 7.69
C PHE A 53 4.32 11.82 6.91
N ILE A 54 5.41 11.07 6.94
CA ILE A 54 6.67 11.45 6.29
C ILE A 54 6.99 10.59 5.07
N TRP A 55 7.83 11.13 4.19
CA TRP A 55 8.20 10.48 2.93
C TRP A 55 8.87 9.12 3.13
N GLU A 56 9.81 9.04 4.08
CA GLU A 56 10.56 7.82 4.40
C GLU A 56 9.64 6.68 4.86
N GLU A 57 8.62 6.98 5.68
CA GLU A 57 7.60 6.01 6.08
C GLU A 57 6.79 5.52 4.89
N ALA A 58 6.48 6.39 3.93
CA ALA A 58 5.75 6.04 2.72
C ALA A 58 6.56 5.10 1.82
N GLU A 59 7.86 5.36 1.64
CA GLU A 59 8.77 4.48 0.91
C GLU A 59 8.94 3.13 1.60
N ALA A 60 9.21 3.13 2.91
CA ALA A 60 9.33 1.90 3.69
C ALA A 60 8.03 1.09 3.69
N GLY A 61 6.89 1.77 3.84
CA GLY A 61 5.57 1.17 3.75
C GLY A 61 5.28 0.54 2.39
N HIS A 62 5.68 1.20 1.30
CA HIS A 62 5.60 0.65 -0.05
C HIS A 62 6.42 -0.64 -0.19
N SER A 63 7.70 -0.57 0.16
CA SER A 63 8.63 -1.71 0.06
C SER A 63 8.15 -2.89 0.92
N LEU A 64 7.65 -2.62 2.13
CA LEU A 64 7.11 -3.65 3.00
C LEU A 64 5.89 -4.32 2.35
N THR A 65 4.92 -3.56 1.85
CA THR A 65 3.73 -4.12 1.20
C THR A 65 4.09 -4.97 -0.02
N VAL A 66 5.03 -4.50 -0.85
CA VAL A 66 5.52 -5.27 -2.01
C VAL A 66 6.19 -6.58 -1.57
N ALA A 67 7.06 -6.51 -0.56
CA ALA A 67 7.78 -7.68 -0.06
C ALA A 67 6.85 -8.70 0.61
N GLU A 68 5.84 -8.25 1.35
CA GLU A 68 4.84 -9.11 1.97
C GLU A 68 4.04 -9.88 0.91
N ILE A 69 3.53 -9.20 -0.12
CA ILE A 69 2.76 -9.82 -1.21
C ILE A 69 3.64 -10.81 -1.98
N GLY A 70 4.84 -10.39 -2.40
CA GLY A 70 5.75 -11.25 -3.15
C GLY A 70 6.14 -12.51 -2.36
N ARG A 71 6.49 -12.36 -1.07
CA ARG A 71 6.82 -13.50 -0.22
C ARG A 71 5.64 -14.47 -0.08
N GLU A 72 4.45 -13.96 0.20
CA GLU A 72 3.27 -14.82 0.36
C GLU A 72 2.93 -15.56 -0.94
N MET A 73 3.05 -14.88 -2.08
CA MET A 73 2.84 -15.45 -3.42
C MET A 73 3.84 -16.59 -3.70
N ASP A 74 5.13 -16.35 -3.43
CA ASP A 74 6.20 -17.33 -3.65
C ASP A 74 6.07 -18.53 -2.71
N GLU A 75 5.83 -18.30 -1.42
CA GLU A 75 5.71 -19.35 -0.39
C GLU A 75 4.48 -20.24 -0.63
N ALA A 76 3.34 -19.65 -1.00
CA ALA A 76 2.10 -20.38 -1.27
C ALA A 76 2.02 -20.92 -2.70
N GLN A 77 2.97 -20.57 -3.57
CA GLN A 77 2.98 -20.91 -5.01
C GLN A 77 1.63 -20.58 -5.69
N THR A 78 1.15 -19.36 -5.46
CA THR A 78 -0.17 -18.88 -5.91
C THR A 78 -0.05 -17.55 -6.66
N GLY A 79 -1.17 -16.99 -7.12
CA GLY A 79 -1.21 -15.66 -7.75
C GLY A 79 -1.19 -14.53 -6.72
N ALA A 80 -0.80 -13.32 -7.15
CA ALA A 80 -0.64 -12.19 -6.24
C ALA A 80 -1.96 -11.78 -5.55
N GLU A 81 -3.09 -11.84 -6.26
CA GLU A 81 -4.41 -11.57 -5.66
C GLU A 81 -4.74 -12.55 -4.51
N VAL A 82 -4.51 -13.86 -4.72
CA VAL A 82 -4.80 -14.89 -3.71
C VAL A 82 -3.90 -14.70 -2.48
N ALA A 83 -2.61 -14.42 -2.72
CA ALA A 83 -1.64 -14.10 -1.67
C ALA A 83 -2.03 -12.84 -0.88
N LEU A 84 -2.45 -11.78 -1.57
CA LEU A 84 -2.95 -10.55 -0.96
C LEU A 84 -4.19 -10.84 -0.09
N GLY A 85 -5.12 -11.67 -0.56
CA GLY A 85 -6.29 -12.08 0.22
C GLY A 85 -5.93 -12.78 1.54
N ALA A 86 -4.86 -13.59 1.57
CA ALA A 86 -4.35 -14.20 2.80
C ALA A 86 -3.69 -13.17 3.73
N LEU A 87 -2.88 -12.27 3.18
CA LEU A 87 -2.24 -11.17 3.92
C LEU A 87 -3.26 -10.24 4.58
N MET A 88 -4.29 -9.83 3.85
CA MET A 88 -5.32 -8.93 4.37
C MET A 88 -6.03 -9.50 5.59
N LYS A 89 -6.28 -10.82 5.62
CA LYS A 89 -6.84 -11.49 6.79
C LYS A 89 -5.91 -11.41 8.00
N ARG A 90 -4.58 -11.49 7.78
CA ARG A 90 -3.59 -11.34 8.85
C ARG A 90 -3.48 -9.91 9.34
N TRP A 91 -3.50 -8.92 8.44
CA TRP A 91 -3.48 -7.51 8.82
C TRP A 91 -4.73 -7.10 9.61
N ALA A 92 -5.89 -7.69 9.32
CA ALA A 92 -7.11 -7.45 10.08
C ALA A 92 -7.10 -8.08 11.48
N ALA A 93 -6.20 -9.04 11.73
CA ALA A 93 -6.08 -9.75 13.00
C ALA A 93 -4.97 -9.21 13.91
N ALA A 94 -4.18 -8.24 13.44
CA ALA A 94 -3.09 -7.59 14.17
C ALA A 94 -3.55 -6.27 14.79
#